data_AF-A0ABD1W0W1-F1
#
_entry.id   AF-A0ABD1W0W1-F1
#
_cell.length_a   1.000
_cell.length_b   1.000
_cell.length_c   1.000
_cell.angle_alpha   90.00
_cell.angle_beta   90.00
_cell.angle_gamma   90.00
#
_symmetry.space_group_name_H-M   'P 1'
#
loop_
_entity.id
_entity.type
_entity.pdbx_description
1 polymer ?
#
loop_
_entity_poly.entity_id
_entity_poly.type
_entity_poly.pdbx_seq_one_letter_code
_entity_poly.pdbx_strand_id
1 'polypeptide(L)'
;MPTPTLIETPVLSLEQRIEDMMNCKIADAMFKKSSMQHSMVLKKDHFFLEVMAVPLPQDFGQPKMEKYDGSSDPVGNLRTFVDLMRLRATPNIILCRAFPPTLRQ
;
A
#
# COMPACT_ATOMS: atom_id res chain seq x y z
N MET A 1 5.81 28.46 -62.00
CA MET A 1 6.72 27.75 -61.07
C MET A 1 6.42 28.24 -59.67
N PRO A 2 5.97 27.39 -58.73
CA PRO A 2 6.15 27.72 -57.33
C PRO A 2 6.79 26.56 -56.57
N THR A 3 8.00 26.78 -56.05
CA THR A 3 8.44 26.36 -54.70
C THR A 3 9.75 27.08 -54.39
N PRO A 4 10.03 27.49 -53.13
CA PRO A 4 10.26 26.52 -52.06
C PRO A 4 9.57 26.88 -50.72
N THR A 5 8.91 25.89 -50.12
CA THR A 5 8.53 25.89 -48.71
C THR A 5 9.76 25.46 -47.90
N LEU A 6 10.40 26.39 -47.18
CA LEU A 6 11.61 26.12 -46.39
C LEU A 6 11.54 26.74 -44.97
N ILE A 7 10.37 26.65 -44.30
CA ILE A 7 10.20 27.17 -42.94
C ILE A 7 9.60 26.14 -41.96
N GLU A 8 9.57 24.85 -42.31
CA GLU A 8 8.97 23.83 -41.41
C GLU A 8 9.99 23.20 -40.45
N THR A 9 11.27 23.15 -40.81
CA THR A 9 12.30 22.44 -40.03
C THR A 9 12.58 23.01 -38.62
N PRO A 10 12.66 24.34 -38.38
CA PRO A 10 12.92 24.85 -37.02
C PRO A 10 11.68 24.81 -36.12
N VAL A 11 10.47 24.92 -36.70
CA VAL A 11 9.20 24.92 -35.95
C VAL A 11 8.88 23.51 -35.45
N LEU A 12 9.01 22.49 -36.32
CA LEU A 12 8.83 21.08 -35.95
C LEU A 12 9.83 20.64 -34.86
N SER A 13 11.05 21.18 -34.88
CA SER A 13 12.05 20.91 -33.84
C SER A 13 11.66 21.46 -32.46
N LEU A 14 10.98 22.61 -32.40
CA LEU A 14 10.49 23.17 -31.14
C LEU A 14 9.29 22.38 -30.61
N GLU A 15 8.37 21.99 -31.49
CA GLU A 15 7.20 21.17 -31.14
C GLU A 15 7.63 19.83 -30.54
N GLN A 16 8.60 19.14 -31.16
CA GLN A 16 9.13 17.88 -30.65
C GLN A 16 9.74 18.03 -29.24
N ARG A 17 10.47 19.13 -29.00
CA ARG A 17 11.07 19.42 -27.68
C ARG A 17 10.00 19.67 -26.60
N ILE A 18 8.89 20.29 -26.97
CA ILE A 18 7.76 20.51 -26.05
C ILE A 18 7.07 19.18 -25.74
N GLU A 19 6.88 18.34 -26.76
CA GLU A 19 6.32 16.99 -26.60
C GLU A 19 7.19 16.11 -25.69
N ASP A 20 8.51 16.10 -25.91
CA ASP A 20 9.46 15.34 -25.08
C ASP A 20 9.45 15.83 -23.63
N MET A 21 9.39 17.15 -23.40
CA MET A 21 9.27 17.70 -22.05
C MET A 21 7.96 17.28 -21.37
N MET A 22 6.85 17.27 -22.11
CA MET A 22 5.55 16.85 -21.57
C MET A 22 5.56 15.36 -21.23
N ASN A 23 6.09 14.52 -22.12
CA ASN A 23 6.21 13.08 -21.91
C ASN A 23 7.12 12.76 -20.71
N CYS A 24 8.24 13.46 -20.56
CA CYS A 24 9.11 13.36 -19.38
C CYS A 24 8.38 13.71 -18.08
N LYS A 25 7.57 14.78 -18.07
CA LYS A 25 6.77 15.17 -16.89
C LYS A 25 5.70 14.14 -16.54
N ILE A 26 5.05 13.56 -17.54
CA ILE A 26 4.08 12.47 -17.36
C ILE A 26 4.79 11.24 -16.76
N ALA A 27 5.96 10.87 -17.28
CA ALA A 27 6.75 9.77 -16.74
C ALA A 27 7.20 10.01 -15.29
N ASP A 28 7.69 11.21 -14.95
CA ASP A 28 8.07 11.57 -13.57
C ASP A 28 6.86 11.54 -12.61
N ALA A 29 5.70 12.03 -13.06
CA ALA A 29 4.47 11.99 -12.29
C ALA A 29 3.99 10.54 -12.06
N MET A 30 4.08 9.68 -13.07
CA MET A 30 3.75 8.25 -12.94
C MET A 30 4.74 7.52 -12.01
N PHE A 31 6.03 7.85 -12.06
CA PHE A 31 7.06 7.29 -11.18
C PHE A 31 6.90 7.74 -9.71
N LYS A 32 6.58 9.01 -9.46
CA LYS A 32 6.24 9.51 -8.11
C LYS A 32 4.96 8.87 -7.58
N LYS A 33 3.97 8.65 -8.44
CA LYS A 33 2.73 7.96 -8.08
C LYS A 33 2.99 6.51 -7.71
N SER A 34 3.80 5.77 -8.46
CA SER A 34 4.16 4.38 -8.10
C SER A 34 5.03 4.30 -6.84
N SER A 35 5.93 5.26 -6.61
CA SER A 35 6.72 5.36 -5.36
C SER A 35 5.84 5.57 -4.11
N MET A 36 4.81 6.41 -4.22
CA MET A 36 3.81 6.59 -3.14
C MET A 36 2.88 5.38 -2.99
N GLN A 37 2.56 4.69 -4.09
CA GLN A 37 1.77 3.44 -4.05
C GLN A 37 2.57 2.24 -3.53
N HIS A 38 3.91 2.22 -3.69
CA HIS A 38 4.80 1.21 -3.12
C HIS A 38 5.03 1.38 -1.60
N SER A 39 4.50 2.44 -1.00
CA SER A 39 4.49 2.64 0.46
C SER A 39 3.58 1.65 1.20
N MET A 40 2.76 0.86 0.49
CA MET A 40 2.00 -0.25 1.07
C MET A 40 2.64 -1.61 0.82
N VAL A 41 3.83 -1.67 0.23
CA VAL A 41 4.68 -2.84 0.44
C VAL A 41 5.08 -2.77 1.90
N LEU A 42 4.63 -3.74 2.69
CA LEU A 42 5.17 -4.05 4.01
C LEU A 42 6.69 -4.11 3.90
N LYS A 43 7.38 -2.96 4.00
CA LYS A 43 8.75 -2.93 4.47
C LYS A 43 8.66 -3.67 5.77
N LYS A 44 9.30 -4.84 5.87
CA LYS A 44 9.48 -5.58 7.12
C LYS A 44 10.10 -4.62 8.11
N ASP A 45 9.25 -3.89 8.79
CA ASP A 45 9.54 -2.97 9.84
C ASP A 45 9.99 -3.80 11.03
N HIS A 46 10.92 -3.25 11.80
CA HIS A 46 11.49 -3.92 12.96
C HIS A 46 10.37 -4.47 13.88
N PHE A 47 9.28 -3.70 13.98
CA PHE A 47 8.07 -4.07 14.71
C PHE A 47 7.38 -5.34 14.17
N PHE A 48 7.20 -5.50 12.86
CA PHE A 48 6.61 -6.72 12.30
C PHE A 48 7.52 -7.94 12.50
N LEU A 49 8.84 -7.77 12.36
CA LEU A 49 9.78 -8.86 12.59
C LEU A 49 9.75 -9.35 14.05
N GLU A 50 9.73 -8.41 15.00
CA GLU A 50 9.66 -8.72 16.43
C GLU A 50 8.35 -9.42 16.79
N VAL A 51 7.20 -8.91 16.31
CA VAL A 51 5.88 -9.50 16.56
C VAL A 51 5.77 -10.90 15.95
N MET A 52 6.30 -11.12 14.74
CA MET A 52 6.23 -12.42 14.07
C MET A 52 7.21 -13.46 14.64
N ALA A 53 8.29 -13.02 15.28
CA ALA A 53 9.27 -13.90 15.92
C ALA A 53 8.76 -14.54 17.23
N VAL A 54 7.81 -13.91 17.92
CA VAL A 54 7.25 -14.44 19.18
C VAL A 54 6.37 -15.66 18.89
N PRO A 55 6.67 -16.87 19.39
CA PRO A 55 5.84 -18.06 19.18
C PRO A 55 4.43 -17.87 19.76
N LEU A 56 3.40 -18.32 19.02
CA LEU A 56 2.05 -18.42 19.57
C LEU A 56 2.03 -19.61 20.53
N PRO A 57 1.34 -19.52 21.67
CA PRO A 57 1.09 -20.67 22.52
C PRO A 57 0.50 -21.85 21.72
N GLN A 58 0.82 -23.09 22.10
CA GLN A 58 0.39 -24.28 21.37
C GLN A 58 -1.13 -24.40 21.24
N ASP A 59 -1.86 -23.94 22.25
CA ASP A 59 -3.34 -23.94 22.28
C ASP A 59 -3.95 -22.62 21.80
N PHE A 60 -3.14 -21.75 21.18
CA PHE A 60 -3.61 -20.47 20.65
C PHE A 60 -4.48 -20.68 19.41
N GLY A 61 -5.77 -20.90 19.64
CA GLY A 61 -6.77 -20.95 18.60
C GLY A 61 -7.00 -19.60 17.96
N GLN A 62 -7.24 -19.59 16.65
CA GLN A 62 -7.58 -18.38 15.90
C GLN A 62 -8.81 -17.66 16.51
N PRO A 63 -8.81 -16.32 16.58
CA PRO A 63 -9.98 -15.56 17.00
C PRO A 63 -11.20 -15.92 16.14
N LYS A 64 -12.28 -16.35 16.79
CA LYS A 64 -13.55 -16.67 16.12
C LYS A 64 -14.35 -15.38 15.95
N MET A 65 -14.04 -14.62 14.90
CA MET A 65 -14.78 -13.42 14.50
C MET A 65 -14.88 -13.37 12.98
N GLU A 66 -15.85 -12.60 12.47
CA GLU A 66 -15.93 -12.32 11.05
C GLU A 66 -14.71 -11.52 10.59
N LYS A 67 -14.20 -11.89 9.40
CA LYS A 67 -13.07 -11.19 8.82
C LYS A 67 -13.49 -9.79 8.37
N TYR A 68 -12.72 -8.79 8.80
CA TYR A 68 -12.94 -7.41 8.41
C TYR A 68 -12.59 -7.20 6.94
N ASP A 69 -13.53 -6.66 6.18
CA ASP A 69 -13.39 -6.43 4.74
C ASP A 69 -13.34 -4.95 4.37
N GLY A 70 -13.29 -4.06 5.36
CA GLY A 70 -13.29 -2.62 5.13
C GLY A 70 -14.67 -1.98 5.03
N SER A 71 -15.77 -2.76 5.03
CA SER A 71 -17.12 -2.23 4.85
C SER A 71 -17.84 -1.88 6.17
N SER A 72 -17.51 -2.58 7.26
CA SER A 72 -18.10 -2.35 8.58
C SER A 72 -17.37 -1.25 9.36
N ASP A 73 -17.89 -0.86 10.54
CA ASP A 73 -17.22 0.08 11.43
C ASP A 73 -15.79 -0.40 11.81
N PRO A 74 -14.73 0.34 11.44
CA PRO A 74 -13.35 -0.05 11.74
C PRO A 74 -13.08 -0.10 13.25
N VAL A 75 -13.66 0.82 14.02
CA VAL A 75 -13.42 0.93 15.47
C VAL A 75 -14.12 -0.20 16.21
N GLY A 76 -15.38 -0.49 15.86
CA GLY A 76 -16.14 -1.62 16.38
C GLY A 76 -15.51 -2.97 16.06
N ASN A 77 -14.97 -3.13 14.84
CA ASN A 77 -14.25 -4.36 14.47
C ASN A 77 -13.00 -4.57 15.33
N LEU A 78 -12.17 -3.51 15.48
CA LEU A 78 -10.99 -3.55 16.34
C LEU A 78 -11.36 -3.83 17.81
N ARG A 79 -12.41 -3.18 18.33
CA ARG A 79 -12.88 -3.41 19.70
C ARG A 79 -13.30 -4.87 19.91
N THR A 80 -14.06 -5.43 18.97
CA THR A 80 -14.48 -6.84 19.01
C THR A 80 -13.27 -7.78 19.08
N PHE A 81 -12.26 -7.54 18.25
CA PHE A 81 -11.00 -8.30 18.31
C PHE A 81 -10.30 -8.16 19.67
N VAL A 82 -10.10 -6.92 20.15
CA VAL A 82 -9.42 -6.65 21.43
C VAL A 82 -10.15 -7.31 22.61
N ASP A 83 -11.47 -7.27 22.63
CA ASP A 83 -12.28 -7.88 23.68
C ASP A 83 -12.14 -9.42 23.68
N LEU A 84 -12.17 -10.06 22.49
CA LEU A 84 -11.92 -11.49 22.34
C LEU A 84 -10.52 -11.92 22.81
N MET A 85 -9.52 -11.06 22.60
CA MET A 85 -8.13 -11.32 22.97
C MET A 85 -7.90 -11.11 24.48
N ARG A 86 -8.56 -10.13 25.08
CA ARG A 86 -8.52 -9.89 26.54
C ARG A 86 -9.15 -11.02 27.33
N LEU A 87 -10.23 -11.63 26.83
CA LEU A 87 -10.82 -12.84 27.44
C LEU A 87 -9.83 -14.00 27.53
N ARG A 88 -8.85 -14.06 26.61
CA ARG A 88 -7.78 -15.07 26.60
C ARG A 88 -6.54 -14.62 27.39
N ALA A 89 -6.63 -13.56 28.19
CA ALA A 89 -5.52 -12.96 28.94
C ALA A 89 -4.26 -12.75 28.07
N THR A 90 -4.44 -12.39 26.80
CA THR A 90 -3.37 -12.41 25.82
C THR A 90 -2.48 -11.16 25.92
N PRO A 91 -1.14 -11.29 25.99
CA PRO A 91 -0.23 -10.14 25.95
C PRO A 91 -0.35 -9.35 24.64
N ASN A 92 -0.08 -8.04 24.69
CA ASN A 92 -0.18 -7.16 23.52
C ASN A 92 0.60 -7.67 22.30
N ILE A 93 1.78 -8.26 22.50
CA ILE A 93 2.59 -8.77 21.39
C ILE A 93 1.93 -9.96 20.66
N ILE A 94 1.24 -10.82 21.41
CA ILE A 94 0.47 -11.94 20.85
C ILE A 94 -0.83 -11.43 20.21
N LEU A 95 -1.46 -10.40 20.78
CA LEU A 95 -2.60 -9.70 20.19
C LEU A 95 -2.23 -9.13 18.82
N CYS A 96 -1.09 -8.45 18.69
CA CYS A 96 -0.58 -7.95 17.41
C CYS A 96 -0.34 -9.09 16.41
N ARG A 97 0.26 -10.21 16.85
CA ARG A 97 0.53 -11.37 15.98
C ARG A 97 -0.76 -12.05 15.49
N ALA A 98 -1.81 -12.05 16.30
CA ALA A 98 -3.07 -12.73 16.01
C ALA A 98 -4.06 -11.89 15.18
N PHE A 99 -3.78 -10.60 14.96
CA PHE A 99 -4.67 -9.69 14.24
C PHE A 99 -4.67 -9.88 12.72
N PRO A 100 -3.54 -10.03 12.01
CA PRO A 100 -3.54 -10.11 10.55
C PRO A 100 -4.50 -11.17 9.95
N PRO A 101 -4.68 -12.37 10.56
CA PRO A 101 -5.65 -13.37 10.09
C PRO A 101 -7.12 -12.95 10.18
N THR A 102 -7.48 -11.91 10.95
CA THR A 102 -8.85 -11.40 11.08
C THR A 102 -9.23 -10.41 9.98
N LEU A 103 -8.31 -10.11 9.06
CA LEU A 103 -8.57 -9.29 7.89
C LEU A 103 -8.93 -10.17 6.68
N ARG A 104 -9.85 -9.69 5.84
CA ARG A 104 -10.09 -10.27 4.51
C ARG A 104 -8.96 -9.82 3.59
N GLN A 105 -8.33 -10.78 2.92
CA GLN A 105 -7.30 -10.54 1.89
C GLN A 105 -7.97 -10.32 0.54
#